data_AF-A0A0R1TEU6-F1
#
_entry.id   AF-A0A0R1TEU6-F1
#
_cell.length_a   1.000
_cell.length_b   1.000
_cell.length_c   1.000
_cell.angle_alpha   90.00
_cell.angle_beta   90.00
_cell.angle_gamma   90.00
#
_symmetry.space_group_name_H-M   'P 1'
#
loop_
_entity.id
_entity.type
_entity.pdbx_description
1 polymer ?
#
loop_
_entity_poly.entity_id
_entity_poly.type
_entity_poly.pdbx_seq_one_letter_code
_entity_poly.pdbx_strand_id
1 'polypeptide(L)'
;MDCDIVVTDNLDRLFEISLEGNPIGMAIDWFYFNTKDNRYNSGVMLIDCELWREKGYVEGIKKEVDKRLKNNLKADDQSVVNGFFNYTHIFELSTDYNAAYGSDILAFSEEIKEKFTAHNSAKIIHFTGPYKPSASKSFMRGRQKWWDFYFMSVNEALQLYVSQQIKKQVLVYTRTENMRGIVELAQAFPKINFLIMAPTEVSLKVLKLNQHPNVFVKANVIAKYYDYSNIKAILMLGEEGSTYEESQYFNEIGLPILTYRDLAYKDIIYEYQADGIADLIAAIKEKYS
;
A
#
# COMPACT_ATOMS: atom_id res chain seq x y z
N MET A 1 -9.09 1.74 -13.50
CA MET A 1 -9.61 0.51 -12.86
C MET A 1 -11.10 0.53 -13.02
N ASP A 2 -11.66 -0.44 -13.74
CA ASP A 2 -13.11 -0.58 -13.90
C ASP A 2 -13.78 -0.95 -12.58
N CYS A 3 -15.10 -0.80 -12.53
CA CYS A 3 -15.89 -1.05 -11.32
C CYS A 3 -16.30 -2.52 -11.14
N ASP A 4 -16.11 -3.35 -12.14
CA ASP A 4 -16.40 -4.79 -12.15
C ASP A 4 -15.12 -5.62 -11.96
N ILE A 5 -14.24 -5.14 -11.07
CA ILE A 5 -13.00 -5.82 -10.70
C ILE A 5 -12.96 -6.14 -9.20
N VAL A 6 -12.08 -7.06 -8.83
CA VAL A 6 -11.70 -7.34 -7.44
C VAL A 6 -10.19 -7.42 -7.34
N VAL A 7 -9.59 -6.63 -6.46
CA VAL A 7 -8.16 -6.70 -6.13
C VAL A 7 -7.96 -7.79 -5.08
N THR A 8 -7.06 -8.73 -5.35
CA THR A 8 -6.84 -9.92 -4.51
C THR A 8 -5.44 -10.05 -3.93
N ASP A 9 -4.55 -9.10 -4.26
CA ASP A 9 -3.16 -9.09 -3.78
C ASP A 9 -2.64 -7.65 -3.68
N ASN A 10 -1.49 -7.46 -3.02
CA ASN A 10 -0.78 -6.20 -2.93
C ASN A 10 -0.36 -5.68 -4.32
N LEU A 11 -0.61 -4.38 -4.56
CA LEU A 11 -0.36 -3.72 -5.84
C LEU A 11 0.86 -2.78 -5.82
N ASP A 12 1.68 -2.74 -4.76
CA ASP A 12 2.84 -1.84 -4.67
C ASP A 12 3.76 -2.02 -5.89
N ARG A 13 4.01 -3.28 -6.28
CA ARG A 13 4.78 -3.59 -7.48
C ARG A 13 4.19 -3.04 -8.77
N LEU A 14 2.86 -2.89 -8.88
CA LEU A 14 2.23 -2.28 -10.06
C LEU A 14 2.65 -0.81 -10.18
N PHE A 15 2.69 -0.09 -9.06
CA PHE A 15 3.06 1.33 -9.02
C PHE A 15 4.56 1.57 -9.17
N GLU A 16 5.40 0.55 -8.95
CA GLU A 16 6.85 0.60 -9.15
C GLU A 16 7.28 0.27 -10.59
N ILE A 17 6.36 -0.18 -11.45
CA ILE A 17 6.70 -0.51 -12.85
C ILE A 17 7.12 0.76 -13.59
N SER A 18 8.31 0.72 -14.18
CA SER A 18 8.71 1.70 -15.19
C SER A 18 7.96 1.40 -16.49
N LEU A 19 7.26 2.40 -17.04
CA LEU A 19 6.58 2.28 -18.34
C LEU A 19 7.53 2.36 -19.54
N GLU A 20 8.86 2.43 -19.30
CA GLU A 20 9.89 2.51 -20.35
C GLU A 20 9.66 3.65 -21.35
N GLY A 21 9.15 4.79 -20.87
CA GLY A 21 8.80 5.95 -21.69
C GLY A 21 7.47 5.84 -22.44
N ASN A 22 6.73 4.73 -22.29
CA ASN A 22 5.36 4.64 -22.78
C ASN A 22 4.41 5.47 -21.91
N PRO A 23 3.36 6.07 -22.52
CA PRO A 23 2.40 6.90 -21.81
C PRO A 23 1.43 6.13 -20.93
N ILE A 24 1.28 4.83 -21.15
CA ILE A 24 0.30 4.00 -20.46
C ILE A 24 0.73 2.55 -20.44
N GLY A 25 0.44 1.84 -19.36
CA GLY A 25 0.54 0.40 -19.25
C GLY A 25 -0.83 -0.26 -19.18
N MET A 26 -1.06 -1.30 -19.98
CA MET A 26 -2.29 -2.08 -20.03
C MET A 26 -1.97 -3.56 -20.24
N ALA A 27 -2.82 -4.45 -19.73
CA ALA A 27 -2.69 -5.88 -20.01
C ALA A 27 -3.34 -6.23 -21.35
N ILE A 28 -2.85 -7.28 -22.00
CA ILE A 28 -3.42 -7.77 -23.27
C ILE A 28 -4.88 -8.23 -23.08
N ASP A 29 -5.75 -7.86 -24.03
CA ASP A 29 -7.11 -8.39 -24.14
C ASP A 29 -7.07 -9.70 -24.93
N TRP A 30 -7.22 -10.81 -24.22
CA TRP A 30 -7.08 -12.14 -24.79
C TRP A 30 -8.20 -12.49 -25.78
N PHE A 31 -9.37 -11.81 -25.78
CA PHE A 31 -10.40 -12.02 -26.80
C PHE A 31 -9.94 -11.62 -28.19
N TYR A 32 -9.05 -10.65 -28.22
CA TYR A 32 -8.73 -9.87 -29.41
C TYR A 32 -7.22 -9.76 -29.60
N PHE A 33 -6.43 -10.63 -28.96
CA PHE A 33 -4.96 -10.61 -28.99
C PHE A 33 -4.38 -10.68 -30.42
N ASN A 34 -5.10 -11.34 -31.34
CA ASN A 34 -4.74 -11.44 -32.76
C ASN A 34 -5.34 -10.34 -33.64
N THR A 35 -6.10 -9.41 -33.06
CA THR A 35 -6.72 -8.30 -33.79
C THR A 35 -6.04 -6.99 -33.45
N LYS A 36 -5.91 -6.13 -34.45
CA LYS A 36 -5.43 -4.77 -34.25
C LYS A 36 -6.53 -3.83 -33.79
N ASP A 37 -7.75 -4.26 -33.53
CA ASP A 37 -8.81 -3.32 -33.13
C ASP A 37 -8.88 -3.16 -31.61
N ASN A 38 -8.56 -4.21 -30.85
CA ASN A 38 -8.67 -4.27 -29.39
C ASN A 38 -7.57 -5.13 -28.76
N ARG A 39 -6.30 -4.79 -28.95
CA ARG A 39 -5.19 -5.61 -28.42
C ARG A 39 -5.09 -5.56 -26.89
N TYR A 40 -5.31 -4.41 -26.26
CA TYR A 40 -5.14 -4.20 -24.83
C TYR A 40 -6.48 -3.91 -24.14
N ASN A 41 -6.66 -4.42 -22.92
CA ASN A 41 -7.88 -4.22 -22.16
C ASN A 41 -7.82 -2.91 -21.34
N SER A 42 -8.84 -2.05 -21.43
CA SER A 42 -8.88 -0.75 -20.73
C SER A 42 -9.31 -0.80 -19.28
N GLY A 43 -9.72 -1.96 -18.76
CA GLY A 43 -10.21 -2.07 -17.39
C GLY A 43 -9.15 -1.81 -16.32
N VAL A 44 -7.87 -1.99 -16.64
CA VAL A 44 -6.76 -1.59 -15.76
C VAL A 44 -5.71 -0.85 -16.58
N MET A 45 -5.47 0.41 -16.22
CA MET A 45 -4.54 1.32 -16.89
C MET A 45 -3.58 1.92 -15.86
N LEU A 46 -2.28 1.69 -16.03
CA LEU A 46 -1.22 2.41 -15.31
C LEU A 46 -0.82 3.63 -16.15
N ILE A 47 -1.16 4.83 -15.69
CA ILE A 47 -1.06 6.05 -16.51
C ILE A 47 0.09 6.92 -16.00
N ASP A 48 1.01 7.30 -16.90
CA ASP A 48 1.96 8.38 -16.64
C ASP A 48 1.23 9.73 -16.69
N CYS A 49 0.76 10.16 -15.52
CA CYS A 49 -0.05 11.35 -15.42
C CYS A 49 0.75 12.63 -15.74
N GLU A 50 2.07 12.64 -15.54
CA GLU A 50 2.91 13.79 -15.86
C GLU A 50 3.06 13.93 -17.37
N LEU A 51 3.41 12.83 -18.05
CA LEU A 51 3.53 12.82 -19.50
C LEU A 51 2.19 13.15 -20.19
N TRP A 52 1.07 12.65 -19.65
CA TRP A 52 -0.26 12.98 -20.19
C TRP A 52 -0.60 14.46 -20.11
N ARG A 53 -0.21 15.13 -19.02
CA ARG A 53 -0.39 16.58 -18.87
C ARG A 53 0.55 17.36 -19.79
N GLU A 54 1.83 16.97 -19.85
CA GLU A 54 2.83 17.64 -20.69
C GLU A 54 2.46 17.57 -22.17
N LYS A 55 2.04 16.40 -22.65
CA LYS A 55 1.70 16.18 -24.07
C LYS A 55 0.25 16.50 -24.42
N GLY A 56 -0.58 16.86 -23.43
CA GLY A 56 -1.99 17.17 -23.64
C GLY A 56 -2.79 16.00 -24.22
N TYR A 57 -2.49 14.75 -23.83
CA TYR A 57 -3.09 13.56 -24.44
C TYR A 57 -4.61 13.48 -24.29
N VAL A 58 -5.18 14.08 -23.24
CA VAL A 58 -6.64 14.14 -23.05
C VAL A 58 -7.34 14.78 -24.26
N GLU A 59 -6.79 15.87 -24.81
CA GLU A 59 -7.38 16.50 -26.01
C GLU A 59 -7.15 15.68 -27.27
N GLY A 60 -6.04 14.94 -27.35
CA GLY A 60 -5.81 13.98 -28.42
C GLY A 60 -6.83 12.84 -28.41
N ILE A 61 -7.10 12.27 -27.23
CA ILE A 61 -8.10 11.22 -27.02
C ILE A 61 -9.50 11.72 -27.41
N LYS A 62 -9.90 12.92 -26.99
CA LYS A 62 -11.19 13.53 -27.40
C LYS A 62 -11.31 13.65 -28.92
N LYS A 63 -10.25 14.10 -29.60
CA LYS A 63 -10.23 14.17 -31.07
C LYS A 63 -10.34 12.79 -31.73
N GLU A 64 -9.72 11.77 -31.14
CA GLU A 64 -9.85 10.39 -31.62
C GLU A 64 -11.27 9.84 -31.42
N VAL A 65 -11.95 10.18 -30.31
CA VAL A 65 -13.39 9.90 -30.13
C VAL A 65 -14.19 10.54 -31.28
N ASP A 66 -14.04 11.85 -31.51
CA ASP A 66 -14.76 12.57 -32.56
C ASP A 66 -14.50 11.97 -33.94
N LYS A 67 -13.25 11.62 -34.24
CA LYS A 67 -12.85 10.98 -35.49
C LYS A 67 -13.51 9.61 -35.65
N ARG A 68 -13.55 8.79 -34.61
CA ARG A 68 -14.20 7.47 -34.66
C ARG A 68 -15.69 7.60 -34.88
N LEU A 69 -16.36 8.47 -34.13
CA LEU A 69 -17.80 8.75 -34.30
C LEU A 69 -18.12 9.23 -35.72
N LYS A 70 -17.34 10.18 -36.27
CA LYS A 70 -17.52 10.68 -37.65
C LYS A 70 -17.37 9.60 -38.72
N ASN A 71 -16.54 8.59 -38.47
CA ASN A 71 -16.29 7.49 -39.39
C ASN A 71 -17.14 6.24 -39.08
N ASN A 72 -18.16 6.34 -38.20
CA ASN A 72 -18.97 5.21 -37.75
C ASN A 72 -18.14 4.02 -37.19
N LEU A 73 -17.01 4.33 -36.55
CA LEU A 73 -16.15 3.35 -35.88
C LEU A 73 -16.54 3.24 -34.39
N LYS A 74 -16.20 2.10 -33.78
CA LYS A 74 -16.37 1.89 -32.33
C LYS A 74 -15.56 2.94 -31.55
N ALA A 75 -16.26 3.67 -30.68
CA ALA A 75 -15.72 4.80 -29.90
C ALA A 75 -15.85 4.56 -28.39
N ASP A 76 -15.83 3.30 -27.95
CA ASP A 76 -15.63 2.99 -26.54
C ASP A 76 -14.19 3.33 -26.11
N ASP A 77 -14.00 3.42 -24.80
CA ASP A 77 -12.73 3.74 -24.16
C ASP A 77 -11.61 2.81 -24.61
N GLN A 78 -11.87 1.49 -24.67
CA GLN A 78 -10.86 0.51 -25.09
C GLN A 78 -10.37 0.76 -26.52
N SER A 79 -11.30 0.89 -27.47
CA SER A 79 -10.97 1.07 -28.89
C SER A 79 -10.29 2.42 -29.11
N VAL A 80 -10.75 3.48 -28.45
CA VAL A 80 -10.19 4.83 -28.54
C VAL A 80 -8.76 4.86 -28.01
N VAL A 81 -8.51 4.35 -26.81
CA VAL A 81 -7.17 4.38 -26.18
C VAL A 81 -6.17 3.56 -26.99
N ASN A 82 -6.54 2.34 -27.36
CA ASN A 82 -5.70 1.47 -28.18
C ASN A 82 -5.33 2.12 -29.52
N GLY A 83 -6.30 2.73 -30.21
CA GLY A 83 -6.09 3.40 -31.48
C GLY A 83 -5.28 4.70 -31.36
N PHE A 84 -5.55 5.50 -30.33
CA PHE A 84 -4.84 6.76 -30.10
C PHE A 84 -3.33 6.53 -29.87
N PHE A 85 -2.97 5.50 -29.09
CA PHE A 85 -1.58 5.11 -28.85
C PHE A 85 -1.03 4.11 -29.87
N ASN A 86 -1.73 3.93 -31.00
CA ASN A 86 -1.31 3.09 -32.13
C ASN A 86 -0.85 1.67 -31.73
N TYR A 87 -1.44 1.09 -30.68
CA TYR A 87 -1.16 -0.26 -30.17
C TYR A 87 0.30 -0.56 -29.78
N THR A 88 1.21 0.40 -29.94
CA THR A 88 2.67 0.23 -29.86
C THR A 88 3.29 1.18 -28.85
N HIS A 89 2.59 2.26 -28.50
CA HIS A 89 2.93 3.14 -27.39
C HIS A 89 2.14 2.77 -26.13
N ILE A 90 2.05 1.47 -25.86
CA ILE A 90 1.38 0.89 -24.69
C ILE A 90 2.35 -0.13 -24.11
N PHE A 91 2.71 0.05 -22.84
CA PHE A 91 3.50 -0.92 -22.11
C PHE A 91 2.62 -2.13 -21.75
N GLU A 92 3.04 -3.33 -22.14
CA GLU A 92 2.28 -4.55 -21.87
C GLU A 92 2.49 -5.00 -20.42
N LEU A 93 1.48 -4.78 -19.58
CA LEU A 93 1.47 -5.27 -18.20
C LEU A 93 1.24 -6.78 -18.16
N SER A 94 1.77 -7.45 -17.12
CA SER A 94 1.40 -8.84 -16.82
C SER A 94 -0.11 -8.98 -16.72
N THR A 95 -0.64 -10.04 -17.30
CA THR A 95 -2.07 -10.40 -17.24
C THR A 95 -2.57 -10.62 -15.82
N ASP A 96 -1.70 -10.90 -14.85
CA ASP A 96 -2.09 -11.00 -13.43
C ASP A 96 -2.68 -9.69 -12.88
N TYR A 97 -2.32 -8.54 -13.48
CA TYR A 97 -2.87 -7.22 -13.12
C TYR A 97 -4.19 -6.89 -13.82
N ASN A 98 -4.71 -7.77 -14.68
CA ASN A 98 -6.02 -7.62 -15.31
C ASN A 98 -6.54 -9.00 -15.77
N ALA A 99 -6.72 -9.91 -14.81
CA ALA A 99 -7.12 -11.28 -15.10
C ALA A 99 -8.61 -11.33 -15.45
N ALA A 100 -8.91 -11.34 -16.74
CA ALA A 100 -10.27 -11.40 -17.25
C ALA A 100 -10.91 -12.76 -16.96
N TYR A 101 -11.82 -12.86 -15.98
CA TYR A 101 -12.49 -14.10 -15.54
C TYR A 101 -13.87 -14.32 -16.17
N GLY A 102 -14.48 -13.30 -16.77
CA GLY A 102 -15.72 -13.47 -17.55
C GLY A 102 -15.49 -14.16 -18.91
N SER A 103 -14.24 -14.44 -19.21
CA SER A 103 -13.70 -15.21 -20.32
C SER A 103 -14.05 -16.70 -20.27
N ASP A 104 -13.96 -17.31 -19.08
CA ASP A 104 -13.98 -18.76 -18.86
C ASP A 104 -15.26 -19.43 -19.35
N ILE A 105 -16.33 -18.65 -19.57
CA ILE A 105 -17.63 -19.09 -20.10
C ILE A 105 -17.57 -19.33 -21.62
N LEU A 106 -16.60 -18.74 -22.32
CA LEU A 106 -16.46 -18.84 -23.76
C LEU A 106 -15.47 -19.98 -24.07
N ALA A 107 -15.93 -20.95 -24.85
CA ALA A 107 -15.23 -22.21 -25.09
C ALA A 107 -13.88 -21.99 -25.81
N PHE A 108 -12.80 -21.77 -25.05
CA PHE A 108 -11.44 -21.79 -25.59
C PHE A 108 -11.04 -23.17 -26.05
N SER A 109 -10.18 -23.22 -27.06
CA SER A 109 -9.39 -24.41 -27.36
C SER A 109 -8.55 -24.78 -26.15
N GLU A 110 -8.29 -26.07 -25.98
CA GLU A 110 -7.49 -26.61 -24.87
C GLU A 110 -6.09 -25.97 -24.81
N GLU A 111 -5.50 -25.64 -25.96
CA GLU A 111 -4.20 -24.95 -26.07
C GLU A 111 -4.22 -23.53 -25.50
N ILE A 112 -5.32 -22.79 -25.69
CA ILE A 112 -5.51 -21.45 -25.10
C ILE A 112 -5.79 -21.59 -23.60
N LYS A 113 -6.47 -22.66 -23.15
CA LYS A 113 -6.62 -22.92 -21.73
C LYS A 113 -5.25 -23.20 -21.09
N GLU A 114 -4.50 -24.18 -21.58
CA GLU A 114 -3.21 -24.62 -21.04
C GLU A 114 -2.13 -23.53 -20.96
N LYS A 115 -2.03 -22.65 -21.97
CA LYS A 115 -1.10 -21.51 -21.93
C LYS A 115 -1.39 -20.54 -20.77
N PHE A 116 -2.61 -20.55 -20.24
CA PHE A 116 -3.08 -19.54 -19.30
C PHE A 116 -3.80 -20.11 -18.06
N THR A 117 -3.80 -21.45 -17.86
CA THR A 117 -4.20 -22.15 -16.62
C THR A 117 -3.20 -21.94 -15.47
N ALA A 118 -2.42 -20.85 -15.47
CA ALA A 118 -1.69 -20.37 -14.29
C ALA A 118 -2.69 -19.75 -13.30
N HIS A 119 -3.58 -20.59 -12.81
CA HIS A 119 -4.83 -20.22 -12.20
C HIS A 119 -4.71 -20.07 -10.68
N ASN A 120 -3.67 -19.43 -10.16
CA ASN A 120 -3.59 -19.10 -8.72
C ASN A 120 -2.94 -17.73 -8.39
N SER A 121 -2.51 -16.92 -9.37
CA SER A 121 -1.71 -15.69 -9.15
C SER A 121 -2.40 -14.37 -9.52
N ALA A 122 -3.69 -14.37 -9.89
CA ALA A 122 -4.38 -13.13 -10.24
C ALA A 122 -4.31 -12.13 -9.08
N LYS A 123 -3.78 -10.93 -9.37
CA LYS A 123 -3.71 -9.80 -8.42
C LYS A 123 -4.91 -8.88 -8.55
N ILE A 124 -5.44 -8.77 -9.77
CA ILE A 124 -6.68 -8.07 -10.08
C ILE A 124 -7.52 -8.99 -10.95
N ILE A 125 -8.68 -9.40 -10.45
CA ILE A 125 -9.70 -10.15 -11.19
C ILE A 125 -10.61 -9.14 -11.87
N HIS A 126 -10.82 -9.27 -13.18
CA HIS A 126 -11.72 -8.43 -13.95
C HIS A 126 -12.87 -9.27 -14.51
N PHE A 127 -14.11 -8.97 -14.14
CA PHE A 127 -15.31 -9.68 -14.59
C PHE A 127 -15.81 -9.17 -15.94
N THR A 128 -14.95 -9.27 -16.96
CA THR A 128 -15.17 -8.80 -18.34
C THR A 128 -16.43 -9.41 -18.98
N GLY A 129 -17.03 -8.69 -19.92
CA GLY A 129 -18.17 -9.20 -20.69
C GLY A 129 -19.52 -9.03 -19.98
N PRO A 130 -20.61 -9.57 -20.57
CA PRO A 130 -21.97 -9.24 -20.18
C PRO A 130 -22.45 -9.98 -18.92
N TYR A 131 -21.88 -11.14 -18.60
CA TYR A 131 -22.25 -11.91 -17.43
C TYR A 131 -21.48 -11.41 -16.21
N LYS A 132 -22.19 -10.98 -15.17
CA LYS A 132 -21.60 -10.43 -13.94
C LYS A 132 -21.73 -11.42 -12.77
N PRO A 133 -20.81 -11.38 -11.79
CA PRO A 133 -20.86 -12.27 -10.61
C PRO A 133 -22.10 -12.04 -9.75
N SER A 134 -22.66 -10.83 -9.79
CA SER A 134 -23.89 -10.42 -9.12
C SER A 134 -25.17 -11.05 -9.70
N ALA A 135 -25.11 -11.65 -10.91
CA ALA A 135 -26.28 -12.26 -11.52
C ALA A 135 -26.76 -13.50 -10.72
N SER A 136 -28.08 -13.71 -10.72
CA SER A 136 -28.77 -14.75 -9.93
C SER A 136 -28.31 -16.17 -10.27
N LYS A 137 -27.97 -16.42 -11.54
CA LYS A 137 -27.40 -17.68 -12.04
C LYS A 137 -26.14 -17.39 -12.84
N SER A 138 -25.04 -17.19 -12.13
CA SER A 138 -23.72 -17.02 -12.73
C SER A 138 -22.79 -18.14 -12.28
N PHE A 139 -22.29 -18.92 -13.24
CA PHE A 139 -21.27 -19.93 -13.04
C PHE A 139 -19.95 -19.38 -13.59
N MET A 140 -19.37 -18.44 -12.85
CA MET A 140 -18.07 -17.87 -13.21
C MET A 140 -17.08 -18.05 -12.07
N ARG A 141 -15.82 -18.20 -12.46
CA ARG A 141 -14.71 -18.26 -11.54
C ARG A 141 -14.58 -16.93 -10.77
N GLY A 142 -14.09 -16.99 -9.54
CA GLY A 142 -13.92 -15.80 -8.71
C GLY A 142 -15.22 -15.16 -8.19
N ARG A 143 -16.40 -15.69 -8.55
CA ARG A 143 -17.70 -15.20 -8.06
C ARG A 143 -17.77 -15.13 -6.54
N GLN A 144 -17.23 -16.13 -5.84
CA GLN A 144 -17.22 -16.12 -4.37
C GLN A 144 -16.44 -14.90 -3.84
N LYS A 145 -15.23 -14.62 -4.37
CA LYS A 145 -14.45 -13.44 -3.97
C LYS A 145 -15.21 -12.14 -4.18
N TRP A 146 -15.95 -12.00 -5.28
CA TRP A 146 -16.80 -10.81 -5.50
C TRP A 146 -17.85 -10.66 -4.40
N TRP A 147 -18.54 -11.74 -4.02
CA TRP A 147 -19.52 -11.72 -2.93
C TRP A 147 -18.87 -11.51 -1.56
N ASP A 148 -17.68 -12.06 -1.32
CA ASP A 148 -16.92 -11.86 -0.08
C ASP A 148 -16.64 -10.37 0.15
N PHE A 149 -16.19 -9.65 -0.87
CA PHE A 149 -16.00 -8.19 -0.79
C PHE A 149 -17.32 -7.41 -0.79
N TYR A 150 -18.33 -7.86 -1.53
CA TYR A 150 -19.63 -7.19 -1.55
C TYR A 150 -20.33 -7.20 -0.18
N PHE A 151 -20.23 -8.32 0.55
CA PHE A 151 -20.79 -8.47 1.89
C PHE A 151 -19.84 -8.03 3.01
N MET A 152 -18.61 -7.64 2.70
CA MET A 152 -17.66 -7.12 3.68
C MET A 152 -18.13 -5.77 4.20
N SER A 153 -18.30 -5.67 5.51
CA SER A 153 -18.54 -4.40 6.18
C SER A 153 -17.27 -3.55 6.22
N VAL A 154 -17.45 -2.23 6.34
CA VAL A 154 -16.33 -1.30 6.55
C VAL A 154 -15.52 -1.67 7.80
N ASN A 155 -16.18 -2.15 8.85
CA ASN A 155 -15.49 -2.59 10.06
C ASN A 155 -14.62 -3.83 9.82
N GLU A 156 -15.11 -4.83 9.09
CA GLU A 156 -14.29 -5.99 8.71
C GLU A 156 -13.11 -5.58 7.83
N ALA A 157 -13.31 -4.67 6.87
CA ALA A 157 -12.23 -4.11 6.06
C ALA A 157 -11.19 -3.36 6.92
N LEU A 158 -11.63 -2.58 7.90
CA LEU A 158 -10.75 -1.89 8.85
C LEU A 158 -10.01 -2.87 9.76
N GLN A 159 -10.66 -3.93 10.24
CA GLN A 159 -10.00 -4.97 11.06
C GLN A 159 -9.00 -5.76 10.23
N LEU A 160 -9.30 -6.06 8.97
CA LEU A 160 -8.36 -6.66 8.02
C LEU A 160 -7.19 -5.70 7.75
N TYR A 161 -7.46 -4.42 7.51
CA TYR A 161 -6.43 -3.41 7.35
C TYR A 161 -5.57 -3.33 8.60
N VAL A 162 -6.15 -3.18 9.80
CA VAL A 162 -5.43 -3.11 11.07
C VAL A 162 -4.64 -4.38 11.31
N SER A 163 -5.21 -5.57 11.11
CA SER A 163 -4.51 -6.86 11.29
C SER A 163 -3.37 -7.07 10.28
N GLN A 164 -3.53 -6.60 9.04
CA GLN A 164 -2.48 -6.60 8.01
C GLN A 164 -1.46 -5.46 8.20
N GLN A 165 -1.86 -4.37 8.86
CA GLN A 165 -1.07 -3.18 9.18
C GLN A 165 -0.75 -3.09 10.66
N ILE A 166 -0.69 -4.22 11.40
CA ILE A 166 -0.02 -4.23 12.70
C ILE A 166 1.47 -4.10 12.42
N LYS A 167 1.86 -2.90 11.98
CA LYS A 167 3.21 -2.38 12.14
C LYS A 167 3.47 -2.52 13.63
N LYS A 168 4.51 -3.27 13.97
CA LYS A 168 5.00 -3.39 15.34
C LYS A 168 5.10 -1.96 15.87
N GLN A 169 4.38 -1.64 16.94
CA GLN A 169 4.42 -0.30 17.51
C GLN A 169 5.54 -0.25 18.54
N VAL A 170 6.39 0.74 18.42
CA VAL A 170 7.43 1.04 19.38
C VAL A 170 7.10 2.41 19.95
N LEU A 171 6.99 2.50 21.27
CA LEU A 171 6.68 3.74 21.96
C LEU A 171 7.99 4.48 22.22
N VAL A 172 8.04 5.77 21.94
CA VAL A 172 9.17 6.65 22.25
C VAL A 172 8.70 7.60 23.34
N TYR A 173 9.10 7.35 24.59
CA TYR A 173 8.76 8.26 25.68
C TYR A 173 9.77 9.39 25.75
N THR A 174 9.29 10.63 25.87
CA THR A 174 10.15 11.79 26.03
C THR A 174 9.43 12.95 26.73
N ARG A 175 10.19 13.79 27.42
CA ARG A 175 9.79 15.09 27.98
C ARG A 175 10.61 16.25 27.39
N THR A 176 11.42 15.98 26.38
CA THR A 176 12.24 16.95 25.67
C THR A 176 11.91 16.95 24.18
N GLU A 177 12.24 18.05 23.50
CA GLU A 177 12.15 18.10 22.06
C GLU A 177 13.37 17.51 21.34
N ASN A 178 14.41 17.14 22.10
CA ASN A 178 15.65 16.56 21.57
C ASN A 178 15.63 15.04 21.77
N MET A 179 15.20 14.32 20.74
CA MET A 179 15.23 12.86 20.70
C MET A 179 16.34 12.40 19.76
N ARG A 180 17.36 11.73 20.31
CA ARG A 180 18.53 11.31 19.55
C ARG A 180 18.19 10.20 18.57
N GLY A 181 18.37 10.47 17.28
CA GLY A 181 18.29 9.45 16.22
C GLY A 181 16.86 9.04 15.81
N ILE A 182 15.82 9.75 16.23
CA ILE A 182 14.41 9.35 15.96
C ILE A 182 14.09 9.32 14.45
N VAL A 183 14.65 10.24 13.67
CA VAL A 183 14.42 10.28 12.21
C VAL A 183 15.15 9.11 11.53
N GLU A 184 16.38 8.83 11.96
CA GLU A 184 17.21 7.73 11.46
C GLU A 184 16.56 6.37 11.76
N LEU A 185 15.98 6.21 12.96
CA LEU A 185 15.19 5.03 13.32
C LEU A 185 13.94 4.88 12.45
N ALA A 186 13.18 5.97 12.25
CA ALA A 186 11.99 5.96 11.41
C ALA A 186 12.32 5.55 9.96
N GLN A 187 13.45 6.03 9.42
CA GLN A 187 13.95 5.67 8.10
C GLN A 187 14.46 4.22 8.03
N ALA A 188 15.17 3.74 9.05
CA ALA A 188 15.70 2.38 9.10
C ALA A 188 14.59 1.31 9.20
N PHE A 189 13.44 1.66 9.82
CA PHE A 189 12.35 0.72 10.08
C PHE A 189 10.98 1.22 9.56
N PRO A 190 10.77 1.28 8.23
CA PRO A 190 9.52 1.81 7.65
C PRO A 190 8.26 0.98 8.00
N LYS A 191 8.46 -0.28 8.43
CA LYS A 191 7.41 -1.21 8.86
C LYS A 191 7.12 -1.14 10.37
N ILE A 192 7.86 -0.34 11.14
CA ILE A 192 7.63 -0.10 12.57
C ILE A 192 7.00 1.28 12.72
N ASN A 193 5.95 1.38 13.55
CA ASN A 193 5.37 2.66 13.91
C ASN A 193 6.04 3.17 15.20
N PHE A 194 6.64 4.35 15.13
CA PHE A 194 7.21 5.05 16.27
C PHE A 194 6.18 5.99 16.86
N LEU A 195 5.69 5.65 18.04
CA LEU A 195 4.71 6.43 18.76
C LEU A 195 5.41 7.32 19.78
N ILE A 196 5.62 8.59 19.44
CA ILE A 196 6.20 9.57 20.36
C ILE A 196 5.14 9.96 21.39
N MET A 197 5.40 9.63 22.65
CA MET A 197 4.53 9.92 23.79
C MET A 197 5.19 10.97 24.67
N ALA A 198 4.49 12.09 24.86
CA ALA A 198 4.88 13.14 25.79
C ALA A 198 3.78 13.37 26.84
N PRO A 199 4.13 13.54 28.13
CA PRO A 199 3.16 13.80 29.18
C PRO A 199 2.62 15.23 29.16
N THR A 200 3.25 16.13 28.40
CA THR A 200 2.89 17.55 28.28
C THR A 200 2.57 17.90 26.83
N GLU A 201 2.23 19.17 26.60
CA GLU A 201 2.30 19.76 25.27
C GLU A 201 3.71 19.63 24.69
N VAL A 202 3.79 19.59 23.36
CA VAL A 202 5.01 19.40 22.59
C VAL A 202 5.30 20.62 21.71
N SER A 203 6.57 20.87 21.43
CA SER A 203 6.94 21.98 20.55
C SER A 203 6.59 21.69 19.08
N LEU A 204 6.50 22.75 18.26
CA LEU A 204 6.31 22.62 16.81
C LEU A 204 7.39 21.74 16.15
N LYS A 205 8.60 21.72 16.71
CA LYS A 205 9.71 20.86 16.24
C LYS A 205 9.34 19.38 16.35
N VAL A 206 8.77 18.96 17.49
CA VAL A 206 8.30 17.59 17.70
C VAL A 206 7.09 17.29 16.80
N LEU A 207 6.12 18.20 16.71
CA LEU A 207 4.94 17.99 15.85
C LEU A 207 5.29 17.78 14.37
N LYS A 208 6.34 18.43 13.87
CA LYS A 208 6.84 18.25 12.49
C LYS A 208 7.30 16.82 12.21
N LEU A 209 7.62 16.00 13.22
CA LEU A 209 7.99 14.60 13.00
C LEU A 209 6.84 13.77 12.41
N ASN A 210 5.58 14.19 12.54
CA ASN A 210 4.44 13.54 11.86
C ASN A 210 4.53 13.58 10.33
N GLN A 211 5.46 14.35 9.74
CA GLN A 211 5.73 14.30 8.31
C GLN A 211 6.36 12.96 7.86
N HIS A 212 6.92 12.19 8.79
CA HIS A 212 7.43 10.84 8.53
C HIS A 212 6.25 9.84 8.59
N PRO A 213 6.07 8.98 7.58
CA PRO A 213 4.85 8.16 7.41
C PRO A 213 4.64 7.09 8.49
N ASN A 214 5.63 6.87 9.34
CA ASN A 214 5.63 5.89 10.41
C ASN A 214 5.97 6.51 11.78
N VAL A 215 5.84 7.83 11.94
CA VAL A 215 6.00 8.52 13.23
C VAL A 215 4.70 9.21 13.61
N PHE A 216 4.25 9.01 14.85
CA PHE A 216 3.01 9.56 15.37
C PHE A 216 3.26 10.22 16.72
N VAL A 217 2.95 11.51 16.82
CA VAL A 217 3.14 12.28 18.05
C VAL A 217 1.84 12.32 18.86
N LYS A 218 1.88 11.90 20.12
CA LYS A 218 0.80 12.02 21.10
C LYS A 218 1.29 12.83 22.31
N ALA A 219 0.73 14.04 22.44
CA ALA A 219 0.99 14.95 23.54
C ALA A 219 -0.08 14.81 24.65
N ASN A 220 0.22 15.35 25.84
CA ASN A 220 -0.68 15.31 27.00
C ASN A 220 -1.14 13.89 27.39
N VAL A 221 -0.26 12.90 27.23
CA VAL A 221 -0.58 11.50 27.55
C VAL A 221 -0.06 11.14 28.93
N ILE A 222 -0.97 10.73 29.81
CA ILE A 222 -0.60 10.17 31.10
C ILE A 222 -0.26 8.70 30.91
N ALA A 223 1.03 8.36 31.01
CA ALA A 223 1.55 7.01 30.73
C ALA A 223 0.79 5.90 31.48
N LYS A 224 0.36 6.16 32.71
CA LYS A 224 -0.39 5.23 33.57
C LYS A 224 -1.74 4.77 32.98
N TYR A 225 -2.37 5.59 32.15
CA TYR A 225 -3.70 5.32 31.58
C TYR A 225 -3.64 4.93 30.11
N TYR A 226 -2.44 4.73 29.56
CA TYR A 226 -2.27 4.33 28.18
C TYR A 226 -2.43 2.80 28.02
N ASP A 227 -3.01 2.36 26.90
CA ASP A 227 -3.11 0.94 26.55
C ASP A 227 -1.85 0.47 25.81
N TYR A 228 -1.06 -0.38 26.46
CA TYR A 228 0.19 -0.92 25.94
C TYR A 228 0.03 -2.25 25.19
N SER A 229 -1.19 -2.78 25.04
CA SER A 229 -1.47 -4.10 24.43
C SER A 229 -0.81 -4.34 23.07
N ASN A 230 -0.64 -3.27 22.29
CA ASN A 230 -0.06 -3.30 20.94
C ASN A 230 1.39 -2.79 20.86
N ILE A 231 1.99 -2.38 21.98
CA ILE A 231 3.37 -1.87 22.03
C ILE A 231 4.34 -3.05 22.23
N LYS A 232 5.42 -3.06 21.44
CA LYS A 232 6.44 -4.12 21.49
C LYS A 232 7.66 -3.76 22.31
N ALA A 233 8.01 -2.48 22.36
CA ALA A 233 9.14 -1.95 23.10
C ALA A 233 8.95 -0.47 23.41
N ILE A 234 9.73 0.02 24.36
CA ILE A 234 9.78 1.41 24.76
C ILE A 234 11.18 1.93 24.51
N LEU A 235 11.30 3.06 23.81
CA LEU A 235 12.54 3.76 23.59
C LEU A 235 12.55 5.04 24.43
N MET A 236 13.62 5.22 25.19
CA MET A 236 13.91 6.47 25.89
C MET A 236 15.06 7.15 25.14
N LEU A 237 14.72 8.06 24.23
CA LEU A 237 15.69 8.72 23.33
C LEU A 237 15.92 10.18 23.70
N GLY A 238 15.19 10.69 24.68
CA GLY A 238 15.22 12.09 25.06
C GLY A 238 16.52 12.48 25.76
N GLU A 239 17.13 13.56 25.30
CA GLU A 239 18.26 14.21 25.96
C GLU A 239 17.75 15.09 27.11
N GLU A 240 17.34 14.44 28.20
CA GLU A 240 16.67 15.06 29.33
C GLU A 240 17.33 14.71 30.67
N GLY A 241 17.11 15.54 31.69
CA GLY A 241 17.75 15.39 33.00
C GLY A 241 17.34 14.12 33.74
N SER A 242 18.24 13.61 34.59
CA SER A 242 18.26 12.22 35.10
C SER A 242 17.14 11.80 36.09
N THR A 243 16.08 12.58 36.29
CA THR A 243 15.12 12.33 37.38
C THR A 243 13.70 12.71 37.02
N TYR A 244 12.90 11.73 36.59
CA TYR A 244 11.45 11.82 36.60
C TYR A 244 10.87 10.52 37.15
N GLU A 245 10.12 10.60 38.25
CA GLU A 245 9.45 9.45 38.89
C GLU A 245 8.54 8.69 37.91
N GLU A 246 7.92 9.40 36.98
CA GLU A 246 7.10 8.80 35.92
C GLU A 246 7.87 7.83 35.02
N SER A 247 9.19 7.98 34.86
CA SER A 247 9.97 7.04 34.07
C SER A 247 10.01 5.66 34.74
N GLN A 248 9.99 5.59 36.07
CA GLN A 248 10.05 4.32 36.82
C GLN A 248 8.79 3.47 36.63
N TYR A 249 7.65 4.08 36.32
CA TYR A 249 6.42 3.38 35.96
C TYR A 249 6.64 2.41 34.79
N PHE A 250 7.55 2.71 33.85
CA PHE A 250 7.82 1.84 32.71
C PHE A 250 8.37 0.46 33.11
N ASN A 251 9.00 0.33 34.27
CA ASN A 251 9.43 -0.97 34.79
C ASN A 251 8.22 -1.89 35.09
N GLU A 252 7.09 -1.32 35.51
CA GLU A 252 5.89 -2.08 35.88
C GLU A 252 5.11 -2.58 34.65
N ILE A 253 5.35 -1.99 33.47
CA ILE A 253 4.64 -2.34 32.22
C ILE A 253 5.09 -3.70 31.70
N GLY A 254 6.30 -4.14 32.05
CA GLY A 254 6.86 -5.42 31.60
C GLY A 254 7.21 -5.46 30.11
N LEU A 255 7.33 -4.30 29.47
CA LEU A 255 7.82 -4.16 28.11
C LEU A 255 9.34 -3.91 28.09
N PRO A 256 10.06 -4.39 27.07
CA PRO A 256 11.48 -4.13 26.95
C PRO A 256 11.74 -2.64 26.72
N ILE A 257 12.67 -2.09 27.51
CA ILE A 257 13.07 -0.68 27.45
C ILE A 257 14.48 -0.58 26.87
N LEU A 258 14.64 0.22 25.82
CA LEU A 258 15.93 0.49 25.19
C LEU A 258 16.25 1.99 25.26
N THR A 259 17.53 2.32 25.39
CA THR A 259 18.03 3.70 25.46
C THR A 259 19.46 3.77 24.94
N TYR A 260 20.06 4.96 24.97
CA TYR A 260 21.51 5.13 24.90
C TYR A 260 22.11 5.13 26.30
N ARG A 261 23.32 4.58 26.45
CA ARG A 261 23.98 4.46 27.77
C ARG A 261 24.14 5.79 28.48
N ASP A 262 24.39 6.87 27.75
CA ASP A 262 24.53 8.23 28.28
C ASP A 262 23.20 8.94 28.56
N LEU A 263 22.07 8.39 28.08
CA LEU A 263 20.71 8.87 28.34
C LEU A 263 19.94 7.99 29.35
N ALA A 264 20.59 6.96 29.90
CA ALA A 264 19.96 6.06 30.83
C ALA A 264 19.58 6.76 32.15
N TYR A 265 18.32 6.66 32.55
CA TYR A 265 17.87 7.11 33.85
C TYR A 265 18.30 6.15 34.95
N LYS A 266 18.39 6.69 36.17
CA LYS A 266 18.53 5.86 37.37
C LYS A 266 17.24 5.07 37.59
N ASP A 267 17.41 3.86 38.14
CA ASP A 267 16.32 3.00 38.59
C ASP A 267 15.35 2.53 37.50
N ILE A 268 15.77 2.57 36.23
CA ILE A 268 15.05 1.95 35.11
C ILE A 268 15.76 0.64 34.72
N ILE A 269 14.96 -0.40 34.52
CA ILE A 269 15.45 -1.72 34.09
C ILE A 269 15.45 -1.74 32.56
N TYR A 270 16.59 -1.38 31.98
CA TYR A 270 16.79 -1.42 30.54
C TYR A 270 17.10 -2.85 30.07
N GLU A 271 16.44 -3.26 28.99
CA GLU A 271 16.81 -4.48 28.27
C GLU A 271 18.07 -4.27 27.43
N TYR A 272 18.28 -3.04 26.94
CA TYR A 272 19.46 -2.69 26.16
C TYR A 272 19.85 -1.22 26.29
N GLN A 273 21.15 -0.95 26.35
CA GLN A 273 21.72 0.41 26.40
C GLN A 273 22.78 0.55 25.31
N ALA A 274 22.42 1.24 24.24
CA ALA A 274 23.25 1.39 23.05
C ALA A 274 24.37 2.41 23.25
N ASP A 275 25.50 2.19 22.60
CA ASP A 275 26.61 3.15 22.54
C ASP A 275 26.40 4.24 21.49
N GLY A 276 25.48 4.03 20.54
CA GLY A 276 25.14 4.99 19.49
C GLY A 276 24.01 4.51 18.59
N ILE A 277 23.62 5.32 17.60
CA ILE A 277 22.46 5.04 16.74
C ILE A 277 22.60 3.73 15.94
N ALA A 278 23.80 3.44 15.42
CA ALA A 278 24.04 2.21 14.66
C ALA A 278 23.85 0.95 15.52
N ASP A 279 24.27 1.03 16.78
CA ASP A 279 24.15 -0.03 17.77
C ASP A 279 22.69 -0.24 18.20
N LEU A 280 21.96 0.86 18.43
CA LEU A 280 20.52 0.79 18.72
C LEU A 280 19.72 0.21 17.54
N ILE A 281 20.06 0.59 16.29
CA ILE A 281 19.46 0.00 15.09
C ILE A 281 19.73 -1.51 15.04
N ALA A 282 20.96 -1.95 15.32
CA ALA A 282 21.27 -3.37 15.35
C ALA A 282 20.43 -4.14 16.39
N ALA A 283 20.31 -3.60 17.59
CA ALA A 283 19.50 -4.18 18.67
C ALA A 283 18.00 -4.25 18.32
N ILE A 284 17.44 -3.19 17.72
CA ILE A 284 16.05 -3.19 17.28
C ILE A 284 15.83 -4.19 16.14
N LYS A 285 16.83 -4.32 15.25
CA LYS A 285 16.76 -5.25 14.12
C LYS A 285 16.74 -6.70 14.57
N GLU A 286 17.58 -7.07 15.53
CA GLU A 286 17.64 -8.43 16.05
C GLU A 286 16.33 -8.86 16.74
N LYS A 287 15.67 -7.93 17.45
CA LYS A 287 14.55 -8.26 18.35
C LYS A 287 13.18 -7.95 17.79
N TYR A 288 13.05 -6.94 16.93
CA TYR A 288 11.76 -6.40 16.53
C TYR A 288 11.58 -6.25 15.01
N SER A 289 12.56 -6.62 14.17
CA SER A 289 12.33 -6.75 12.71
C SER A 289 11.77 -8.13 12.38
#